data_AF-A0A439P5Y9-F1
#
_entry.id   AF-A0A439P5Y9-F1
#
_cell.length_a   1.000
_cell.length_b   1.000
_cell.length_c   1.000
_cell.angle_alpha   90.00
_cell.angle_beta   90.00
_cell.angle_gamma   90.00
#
_symmetry.space_group_name_H-M   'P 1'
#
loop_
_entity.id
_entity.type
_entity.pdbx_description
1 polymer ?
#
loop_
_entity_poly.entity_id
_entity_poly.type
_entity_poly.pdbx_seq_one_letter_code
_entity_poly.pdbx_strand_id
1 'polypeptide(L)'
;MKFLIHETLRTLNTDDVFEFGLTEISKSREHPDLYEAVAVFARNQRAKKHKTSGLSEFDVVRNFMTYIGINLRAVAKDDSIEFDLNGLTLDEYIPLTKTIRDIWDE
;
A
#
# COMPACT_ATOMS: atom_id res chain seq x y z
N MET A 1 -7.79 -12.82 -9.19
CA MET A 1 -7.94 -12.52 -7.75
C MET A 1 -8.77 -11.25 -7.64
N LYS A 2 -9.76 -11.19 -6.75
CA LYS A 2 -10.61 -9.99 -6.62
C LYS A 2 -9.95 -9.02 -5.64
N PHE A 3 -9.76 -7.77 -6.08
CA PHE A 3 -9.19 -6.71 -5.27
C PHE A 3 -10.30 -5.79 -4.77
N LEU A 4 -10.21 -5.38 -3.50
CA LEU A 4 -11.00 -4.29 -2.93
C LEU A 4 -10.42 -2.93 -3.35
N ILE A 5 -9.09 -2.83 -3.33
CA ILE A 5 -8.33 -1.65 -3.78
C ILE A 5 -7.27 -2.14 -4.76
N HIS A 6 -7.12 -1.48 -5.90
CA HIS A 6 -6.12 -1.81 -6.91
C HIS A 6 -5.66 -0.56 -7.64
N GLU A 7 -4.36 -0.31 -7.61
CA GLU A 7 -3.73 0.89 -8.14
C GLU A 7 -2.46 0.55 -8.92
N THR A 8 -2.08 1.46 -9.81
CA THR A 8 -0.87 1.33 -10.63
C THR A 8 -0.13 2.65 -10.65
N LEU A 9 1.19 2.60 -10.46
CA LEU A 9 2.09 3.75 -10.54
C LEU A 9 3.13 3.52 -11.61
N ARG A 10 3.38 4.57 -12.39
CA ARG A 10 4.45 4.61 -13.37
C ARG A 10 5.56 5.51 -12.87
N THR A 11 6.78 5.15 -13.22
CA THR A 11 7.94 5.99 -12.95
C THR A 11 8.14 6.99 -14.08
N LEU A 12 8.77 8.11 -13.76
CA LEU A 12 9.07 9.19 -14.71
C LEU A 12 10.42 8.97 -15.42
N ASN A 13 11.35 8.34 -14.72
CA ASN A 13 12.76 8.20 -15.14
C ASN A 13 13.18 6.75 -15.43
N THR A 14 12.27 5.77 -15.33
CA THR A 14 12.51 4.37 -15.72
C THR A 14 11.30 3.82 -16.48
N ASP A 15 11.42 2.62 -17.05
CA ASP A 15 10.29 1.88 -17.65
C ASP A 15 9.54 1.01 -16.62
N ASP A 16 9.82 1.20 -15.32
CA ASP A 16 9.21 0.39 -14.28
C ASP A 16 7.74 0.74 -14.09
N VAL A 17 6.92 -0.31 -13.96
CA VAL A 17 5.51 -0.20 -13.57
C VAL A 17 5.31 -0.92 -12.24
N PHE A 18 4.72 -0.20 -11.30
CA PHE A 18 4.38 -0.69 -9.98
C PHE A 18 2.87 -0.92 -9.90
N GLU A 19 2.49 -2.10 -9.44
CA GLU A 19 1.08 -2.46 -9.22
C GLU A 19 0.91 -2.86 -7.76
N PHE A 20 -0.15 -2.38 -7.13
CA PHE A 20 -0.47 -2.83 -5.78
C PHE A 20 -1.97 -2.90 -5.54
N GLY A 21 -2.33 -3.79 -4.63
CA GLY A 21 -3.73 -3.95 -4.29
C GLY A 21 -3.95 -4.69 -2.98
N LEU A 22 -5.13 -4.47 -2.41
CA LEU A 22 -5.64 -5.15 -1.24
C LEU A 22 -6.73 -6.11 -1.70
N THR A 23 -6.60 -7.40 -1.40
CA THR A 23 -7.68 -8.34 -1.67
C THR A 23 -8.93 -8.00 -0.87
N GLU A 24 -10.05 -8.65 -1.19
CA GLU A 24 -11.23 -8.63 -0.34
C GLU A 24 -10.86 -8.90 1.13
N ILE A 25 -11.44 -8.11 2.03
CA ILE A 25 -11.27 -8.28 3.47
C ILE A 25 -12.25 -9.35 3.91
N SER A 26 -11.74 -10.39 4.57
CA SER A 26 -12.56 -11.50 5.06
C SER A 26 -12.37 -11.68 6.56
N LYS A 27 -13.36 -12.24 7.24
CA LYS A 27 -13.19 -12.64 8.64
C LYS A 27 -12.13 -13.73 8.76
N SER A 28 -11.29 -13.62 9.78
CA SER A 28 -10.33 -14.66 10.12
C SER A 28 -11.07 -15.92 10.57
N ARG A 29 -10.59 -17.08 10.12
CA ARG A 29 -11.10 -18.38 10.56
C ARG A 29 -10.71 -18.72 11.99
N GLU A 30 -9.56 -18.21 12.45
CA GLU A 30 -8.99 -18.48 13.78
C GLU A 30 -9.54 -17.50 14.82
N HIS A 31 -9.84 -16.27 14.42
CA HIS A 31 -10.36 -15.21 15.28
C HIS A 31 -11.60 -14.56 14.64
N PRO A 32 -12.82 -15.05 14.95
CA PRO A 32 -14.06 -14.63 14.27
C PRO A 32 -14.42 -13.14 14.39
N ASP A 33 -13.85 -12.43 15.36
CA ASP A 33 -14.04 -11.00 15.58
C ASP A 33 -13.01 -10.14 14.83
N LEU A 34 -12.03 -10.78 14.19
CA LEU A 34 -10.94 -10.13 13.48
C LEU A 34 -10.99 -10.42 11.98
N TYR A 35 -10.30 -9.58 11.23
CA TYR A 35 -10.26 -9.60 9.79
C TYR A 35 -8.87 -9.94 9.27
N GLU A 36 -8.85 -10.42 8.03
CA GLU A 36 -7.64 -10.71 7.27
C GLU A 36 -7.80 -10.32 5.81
N ALA A 37 -6.68 -9.94 5.19
CA ALA A 37 -6.57 -9.69 3.77
C ALA A 37 -5.14 -9.95 3.29
N VAL A 38 -4.93 -9.88 1.99
CA VAL A 38 -3.61 -9.98 1.37
C VAL A 38 -3.33 -8.67 0.64
N ALA A 39 -2.29 -7.99 1.06
CA ALA A 39 -1.67 -6.92 0.30
C ALA A 39 -0.75 -7.51 -0.77
N VAL A 40 -0.83 -6.98 -1.99
CA VAL A 40 0.04 -7.33 -3.10
C VAL A 40 0.79 -6.08 -3.52
N PHE A 41 2.09 -6.21 -3.73
CA PHE A 41 2.95 -5.19 -4.31
C PHE A 41 3.82 -5.83 -5.39
N ALA A 42 3.77 -5.31 -6.60
CA ALA A 42 4.49 -5.83 -7.75
C ALA A 42 5.30 -4.72 -8.44
N ARG A 43 6.47 -5.09 -8.95
CA ARG A 43 7.28 -4.29 -9.89
C ARG A 43 7.50 -5.13 -11.13
N ASN A 44 7.11 -4.63 -12.30
CA ASN A 44 7.25 -5.32 -13.59
C ASN A 44 6.82 -6.80 -13.51
N GLN A 45 5.61 -7.04 -13.00
CA GLN A 45 5.01 -8.38 -12.83
C GLN A 45 5.65 -9.29 -11.75
N ARG A 46 6.73 -8.86 -11.09
CA ARG A 46 7.31 -9.57 -9.93
C ARG A 46 6.58 -9.16 -8.66
N ALA A 47 5.62 -9.97 -8.24
CA ALA A 47 4.76 -9.70 -7.08
C ALA A 47 5.31 -10.25 -5.76
N LYS A 48 5.25 -9.43 -4.73
CA LYS A 48 5.35 -9.79 -3.31
C LYS A 48 3.95 -9.76 -2.70
N LYS A 49 3.66 -10.71 -1.82
CA LYS A 49 2.40 -10.79 -1.09
C LYS A 49 2.68 -10.66 0.40
N HIS A 50 1.82 -9.93 1.10
CA HIS A 50 1.87 -9.77 2.54
C HIS A 50 0.48 -10.02 3.12
N LYS A 51 0.36 -11.04 3.97
CA LYS A 51 -0.89 -11.34 4.66
C LYS A 51 -1.00 -10.46 5.89
N THR A 52 -2.09 -9.72 6.00
CA THR A 52 -2.50 -9.03 7.23
C THR A 52 -3.60 -9.87 7.89
N SER A 53 -3.47 -10.18 9.18
CA SER A 53 -4.42 -11.02 9.91
C SER A 53 -4.51 -10.60 11.36
N GLY A 54 -5.65 -10.86 11.99
CA GLY A 54 -5.84 -10.58 13.41
C GLY A 54 -6.01 -9.10 13.71
N LEU A 55 -6.59 -8.35 12.77
CA LEU A 55 -6.76 -6.90 12.86
C LEU A 55 -8.25 -6.54 12.81
N SER A 56 -8.59 -5.33 13.29
CA SER A 56 -9.87 -4.72 12.94
C SER A 56 -9.94 -4.48 11.42
N GLU A 57 -11.14 -4.35 10.86
CA GLU A 57 -11.33 -4.10 9.42
C GLU A 57 -10.60 -2.81 8.98
N PHE A 58 -10.67 -1.75 9.78
CA PHE A 58 -9.97 -0.50 9.51
C PHE A 58 -8.44 -0.67 9.57
N ASP A 59 -7.93 -1.42 10.55
CA ASP A 59 -6.51 -1.66 10.68
C ASP A 59 -5.94 -2.49 9.52
N VAL A 60 -6.75 -3.33 8.86
CA VAL A 60 -6.35 -4.02 7.62
C VAL A 60 -6.01 -3.00 6.53
N VAL A 61 -6.88 -2.01 6.32
CA VAL A 61 -6.68 -0.95 5.30
C VAL A 61 -5.49 -0.06 5.66
N ARG A 62 -5.36 0.32 6.93
CA ARG A 62 -4.22 1.11 7.41
C ARG A 62 -2.88 0.39 7.22
N ASN A 63 -2.83 -0.91 7.53
CA ASN A 63 -1.62 -1.72 7.34
C ASN A 63 -1.28 -1.88 5.86
N PHE A 64 -2.28 -2.01 4.99
CA PHE A 64 -2.06 -2.02 3.55
C PHE A 64 -1.37 -0.73 3.07
N MET A 65 -1.92 0.45 3.39
CA MET A 65 -1.31 1.74 2.99
C MET A 65 0.13 1.88 3.51
N THR A 66 0.36 1.46 4.76
CA THR A 66 1.70 1.46 5.37
C THR A 66 2.67 0.54 4.63
N TYR A 67 2.23 -0.68 4.30
CA TYR A 67 3.02 -1.67 3.56
C TYR A 67 3.43 -1.14 2.19
N ILE A 68 2.50 -0.53 1.43
CA ILE A 68 2.80 0.04 0.12
C ILE A 68 3.79 1.20 0.24
N GLY A 69 3.54 2.15 1.15
CA GLY A 69 4.42 3.30 1.35
C GLY A 69 5.87 2.93 1.70
N ILE A 70 6.06 1.91 2.54
CA ILE A 70 7.40 1.41 2.89
C ILE A 70 8.11 0.83 1.65
N ASN A 71 7.42 0.02 0.85
CA ASN A 71 8.01 -0.61 -0.33
C ASN A 71 8.38 0.44 -1.39
N LEU A 72 7.49 1.40 -1.67
CA LEU A 72 7.79 2.49 -2.60
C LEU A 72 8.99 3.32 -2.13
N ARG A 73 9.04 3.69 -0.84
CA ARG A 73 10.16 4.45 -0.29
C ARG A 73 11.49 3.70 -0.37
N ALA A 74 11.49 2.40 -0.08
CA ALA A 74 12.69 1.58 -0.18
C ALA A 74 13.23 1.57 -1.63
N VAL A 75 12.35 1.38 -2.60
CA VAL A 75 12.71 1.40 -4.02
C VAL A 75 13.19 2.78 -4.48
N ALA A 76 12.47 3.85 -4.13
CA ALA A 76 12.85 5.22 -4.48
C ALA A 76 14.26 5.57 -3.98
N LYS A 77 14.59 5.14 -2.76
CA LYS A 77 15.89 5.40 -2.13
C LYS A 77 17.02 4.64 -2.83
N ASP A 78 16.80 3.37 -3.15
CA ASP A 78 17.86 2.51 -3.70
C ASP A 78 18.10 2.79 -5.19
N ASP A 79 17.03 3.11 -5.94
CA ASP A 79 17.08 3.26 -7.39
C ASP A 79 17.00 4.73 -7.86
N SER A 80 16.86 5.70 -6.94
CA SER A 80 16.63 7.14 -7.26
C SER A 80 15.47 7.35 -8.25
N ILE A 81 14.37 6.63 -8.03
CA ILE A 81 13.19 6.61 -8.91
C ILE A 81 12.23 7.75 -8.56
N GLU A 82 11.75 8.45 -9.59
CA GLU A 82 10.68 9.43 -9.49
C GLU A 82 9.35 8.81 -9.96
N PHE A 83 8.26 9.12 -9.27
CA PHE A 83 6.93 8.57 -9.53
C PHE A 83 5.98 9.66 -10.01
N ASP A 84 5.09 9.31 -10.94
CA ASP A 84 3.91 10.12 -11.27
C ASP A 84 2.69 9.59 -10.48
N LEU A 85 2.34 10.29 -9.41
CA LEU A 85 1.18 10.01 -8.57
C LEU A 85 0.05 10.99 -8.90
N ASN A 86 -0.59 10.86 -10.07
CA ASN A 86 -1.66 11.77 -10.51
C ASN A 86 -1.24 13.26 -10.40
N GLY A 87 0.00 13.59 -10.78
CA GLY A 87 0.52 14.96 -10.67
C GLY A 87 0.91 15.43 -9.27
N LEU A 88 0.88 14.56 -8.26
CA LEU A 88 1.51 14.77 -6.96
C LEU A 88 2.91 14.15 -6.97
N THR A 89 3.90 14.87 -6.46
CA THR A 89 5.25 14.34 -6.23
C THR A 89 5.25 13.34 -5.05
N LEU A 90 6.25 12.47 -4.98
CA LEU A 90 6.38 11.50 -3.87
C LEU A 90 6.37 12.22 -2.50
N ASP A 91 6.92 13.43 -2.44
CA ASP A 91 6.99 14.27 -1.25
C ASP A 91 5.64 14.88 -0.88
N GLU A 92 4.73 15.01 -1.86
CA GLU A 92 3.33 15.43 -1.73
C GLU A 92 2.36 14.26 -1.44
N TYR A 93 2.80 13.02 -1.69
CA TYR A 93 2.12 11.79 -1.23
C TYR A 93 2.63 11.31 0.14
N ILE A 94 3.91 11.57 0.46
CA ILE A 94 4.58 11.31 1.74
C ILE A 94 4.50 12.47 2.78
N PRO A 95 3.69 13.55 2.69
CA PRO A 95 3.47 14.46 3.81
C PRO A 95 2.37 13.93 4.75
N LEU A 96 1.85 12.72 4.54
CA LEU A 96 0.97 11.99 5.47
C LEU A 96 1.71 11.38 6.67
N THR A 97 2.99 11.73 6.87
CA THR A 97 3.67 11.57 8.17
C THR A 97 3.37 12.72 9.13
N LYS A 98 2.73 13.82 8.68
CA LYS A 98 1.69 14.44 9.52
C LYS A 98 0.54 13.44 9.52
N THR A 99 0.58 12.67 10.58
CA THR A 99 -0.05 11.40 10.73
C THR A 99 -1.55 11.51 10.44
N ILE A 100 -2.15 10.46 9.88
CA ILE A 100 -3.60 10.23 9.99
C ILE A 100 -4.11 10.43 11.44
N ARG A 101 -3.20 10.30 12.42
CA ARG A 101 -3.36 10.68 13.83
C ARG A 101 -3.59 12.19 14.05
N ASP A 102 -2.86 13.07 13.38
CA ASP A 102 -3.00 14.53 13.48
C ASP A 102 -4.30 15.05 12.84
N ILE A 103 -4.82 14.37 11.81
CA ILE A 103 -6.12 14.69 11.17
C ILE A 103 -7.31 14.31 12.07
N TRP A 104 -7.08 13.47 13.10
CA TRP A 104 -8.14 12.91 13.94
C TRP A 104 -8.17 13.48 15.37
N ASP A 105 -7.10 14.18 15.78
CA ASP A 105 -7.04 14.89 17.06
C ASP A 105 -7.57 16.35 16.99
N GLU A 106 -8.12 16.79 15.84
CA GLU A 106 -8.91 18.02 15.65
C GLU A 106 -10.42 17.70 15.52
#